data_AF-H0EF45-F1
#
_entry.id   AF-H0EF45-F1
#
_cell.length_a   1.000
_cell.length_b   1.000
_cell.length_c   1.000
_cell.angle_alpha   90.00
_cell.angle_beta   90.00
_cell.angle_gamma   90.00
#
_symmetry.space_group_name_H-M   'P 1'
#
loop_
_entity.id
_entity.type
_entity.pdbx_description
1 polymer ?
#
loop_
_entity_poly.entity_id
_entity_poly.type
_entity_poly.pdbx_seq_one_letter_code
_entity_poly.pdbx_strand_id
1 'polypeptide(L)'
;MKFGEQLRSSVIKEYQWYYIAYDELKELMKKDYVTKPTKQNPKPKRQEWTEADESKFIARIELELDKVYSKQKLKVIEISRRIQSTEREVNDIVARLDSRGPVGRDGTNANEDDAPTEEEFMMLEEDLNEITADVNDLAKFVQLNYTGFQKIIKKHDAKPFFKDNYDSDIVKLSKLWDIHLPVLVFNTNKEFDAKDSAITSIYYDNPEKFDLYEGRLKKTEGAEAIRLRWYGGMDTETIFVERKTHREDWTGEKSVKARFAMKEKFVNSYMKGDLLPEAIFEKARKDGKKPAKVIDEDERLAKEVQYSVLKHGYVPLCRSFYNRTAFQLPADARLPPEDVERFPYAILEVKLQTQAGQEPPSWGMDRTRALIAYARPEIR
;
A
#
# COMPACT_ATOMS: atom_id res chain seq x y z
N MET A 1 -20.14 6.16 -24.83
CA MET A 1 -19.19 6.96 -25.65
C MET A 1 -18.13 6.05 -26.26
N LYS A 2 -17.51 6.42 -27.39
CA LYS A 2 -16.36 5.66 -27.91
C LYS A 2 -15.12 6.04 -27.10
N PHE A 3 -14.26 5.08 -26.76
CA PHE A 3 -13.11 5.35 -25.89
C PHE A 3 -12.15 6.44 -26.44
N GLY A 4 -11.97 6.57 -27.76
CA GLY A 4 -11.16 7.66 -28.33
C GLY A 4 -11.76 9.06 -28.13
N GLU A 5 -13.09 9.17 -28.02
CA GLU A 5 -13.77 10.43 -27.66
C GLU A 5 -13.55 10.74 -26.17
N GLN A 6 -13.71 9.73 -25.30
CA GLN A 6 -13.45 9.82 -23.86
C GLN A 6 -11.99 10.19 -23.55
N LEU A 7 -11.03 9.59 -24.26
CA LEU A 7 -9.61 9.90 -24.11
C LEU A 7 -9.37 11.38 -24.43
N ARG A 8 -9.82 11.88 -25.58
CA ARG A 8 -9.70 13.31 -25.94
C ARG A 8 -10.32 14.27 -24.92
N SER A 9 -11.46 13.94 -24.33
CA SER A 9 -12.13 14.81 -23.34
C SER A 9 -11.47 14.80 -21.96
N SER A 10 -10.67 13.78 -21.64
CA SER A 10 -10.07 13.58 -20.30
C SER A 10 -8.54 13.69 -20.29
N VAL A 11 -7.94 14.12 -21.40
CA VAL A 11 -6.50 14.38 -21.52
C VAL A 11 -6.11 15.65 -20.78
N ILE A 12 -5.09 15.55 -19.92
CA ILE A 12 -4.39 16.70 -19.33
C ILE A 12 -3.60 17.38 -20.46
N LYS A 13 -3.86 18.68 -20.71
CA LYS A 13 -3.34 19.42 -21.88
C LYS A 13 -1.82 19.35 -21.99
N GLU A 14 -1.11 19.52 -20.88
CA GLU A 14 0.36 19.45 -20.79
C GLU A 14 0.93 18.09 -21.20
N TYR A 15 0.16 17.02 -21.01
CA TYR A 15 0.60 15.65 -21.29
C TYR A 15 0.07 15.13 -22.63
N GLN A 16 -0.66 15.95 -23.40
CA GLN A 16 -1.39 15.56 -24.62
C GLN A 16 -0.55 14.71 -25.60
N TRP A 17 0.70 15.09 -25.84
CA TRP A 17 1.60 14.40 -26.78
C TRP A 17 2.11 13.04 -26.28
N TYR A 18 2.09 12.84 -24.96
CA TYR A 18 2.58 11.62 -24.29
C TYR A 18 1.49 10.57 -24.13
N TYR A 19 0.21 10.89 -24.34
CA TYR A 19 -0.86 9.88 -24.34
C TYR A 19 -0.76 8.93 -25.55
N ILE A 20 -1.29 7.73 -25.36
CA ILE A 20 -1.45 6.70 -26.40
C ILE A 20 -2.23 7.25 -27.60
N ALA A 21 -1.65 7.10 -28.79
CA ALA A 21 -2.24 7.41 -30.09
C ALA A 21 -3.31 6.37 -30.47
N TYR A 22 -4.33 6.20 -29.62
CA TYR A 22 -5.31 5.11 -29.69
C TYR A 22 -6.09 5.09 -31.01
N ASP A 23 -6.40 6.24 -31.60
CA ASP A 23 -7.06 6.29 -32.90
C ASP A 23 -6.11 5.93 -34.05
N GLU A 24 -4.82 6.30 -34.02
CA GLU A 24 -3.83 5.87 -35.02
C GLU A 24 -3.63 4.36 -35.00
N LEU A 25 -3.44 3.77 -33.80
CA LEU A 25 -3.36 2.32 -33.62
C LEU A 25 -4.61 1.61 -34.16
N LYS A 26 -5.79 2.21 -33.94
CA LYS A 26 -7.07 1.71 -34.45
C LYS A 26 -7.22 1.87 -35.97
N GLU A 27 -6.59 2.86 -36.61
CA GLU A 27 -6.55 2.97 -38.07
C GLU A 27 -5.54 1.98 -38.67
N LEU A 28 -4.37 1.76 -38.06
CA LEU A 28 -3.40 0.71 -38.46
C LEU A 28 -4.04 -0.68 -38.50
N MET A 29 -4.98 -0.96 -37.59
CA MET A 29 -5.74 -2.21 -37.58
C MET A 29 -6.76 -2.36 -38.73
N LYS A 30 -7.03 -1.33 -39.54
CA LYS A 30 -8.00 -1.37 -40.64
C LYS A 30 -7.32 -1.66 -41.98
N LYS A 31 -7.35 -2.93 -42.38
CA LYS A 31 -7.00 -3.34 -43.75
C LYS A 31 -7.93 -2.75 -44.80
N ASP A 32 -7.41 -2.47 -45.98
CA ASP A 32 -8.19 -2.09 -47.16
C ASP A 32 -9.18 -3.19 -47.57
N TYR A 33 -10.18 -2.78 -48.35
CA TYR A 33 -11.15 -3.72 -48.90
C TYR A 33 -10.57 -4.52 -50.09
N VAL A 34 -10.88 -5.81 -50.17
CA VAL A 34 -10.49 -6.69 -51.28
C VAL A 34 -11.07 -6.20 -52.61
N THR A 35 -12.25 -5.59 -52.56
CA THR A 35 -12.89 -4.89 -53.70
C THR A 35 -13.33 -3.50 -53.26
N LYS A 36 -13.36 -2.53 -54.18
CA LYS A 36 -13.80 -1.17 -53.86
C LYS A 36 -15.29 -1.18 -53.42
N PRO A 37 -15.67 -0.45 -52.35
CA PRO A 37 -17.08 -0.33 -51.95
C PRO A 37 -17.95 0.20 -53.10
N THR A 38 -19.09 -0.45 -53.33
CA THR A 38 -20.09 -0.02 -54.32
C THR A 38 -21.40 0.34 -53.63
N LYS A 39 -22.34 0.98 -54.33
CA LYS A 39 -23.67 1.26 -53.77
C LYS A 39 -24.45 -0.01 -53.38
N GLN A 40 -24.17 -1.14 -54.03
CA GLN A 40 -24.79 -2.43 -53.70
C GLN A 40 -24.03 -3.20 -52.61
N ASN A 41 -22.71 -3.02 -52.50
CA ASN A 41 -21.91 -3.58 -51.40
C ASN A 41 -21.02 -2.48 -50.77
N PRO A 42 -21.55 -1.76 -49.76
CA PRO A 42 -20.81 -0.67 -49.11
C PRO A 42 -19.76 -1.16 -48.09
N LYS A 43 -19.73 -2.47 -47.76
CA LYS A 43 -18.76 -3.08 -46.83
C LYS A 43 -18.27 -4.44 -47.37
N PRO A 44 -17.50 -4.46 -48.46
CA PRO A 44 -16.86 -5.68 -48.95
C PRO A 44 -15.92 -6.31 -47.91
N LYS A 45 -15.48 -7.55 -48.15
CA LYS A 45 -14.46 -8.18 -47.28
C LYS A 45 -13.19 -7.33 -47.29
N ARG A 46 -12.53 -7.22 -46.12
CA ARG A 46 -11.20 -6.60 -46.00
C ARG A 46 -10.13 -7.63 -46.31
N GLN A 47 -8.96 -7.14 -46.75
CA GLN A 47 -7.77 -7.98 -46.91
C GLN A 47 -7.44 -8.66 -45.58
N GLU A 48 -6.85 -9.84 -45.67
CA GLU A 48 -6.46 -10.62 -44.50
C GLU A 48 -5.27 -9.96 -43.77
N TRP A 49 -5.12 -10.28 -42.49
CA TRP A 49 -4.06 -9.76 -41.64
C TRP A 49 -2.80 -10.60 -41.84
N THR A 50 -1.68 -9.98 -42.19
CA THR A 50 -0.42 -10.68 -42.46
C THR A 50 0.56 -10.51 -41.31
N GLU A 51 1.55 -11.40 -41.23
CA GLU A 51 2.66 -11.32 -40.26
C GLU A 51 3.45 -10.00 -40.34
N ALA A 52 3.50 -9.37 -41.52
CA ALA A 52 4.09 -8.05 -41.71
C ALA A 52 3.24 -6.91 -41.10
N ASP A 53 1.91 -7.09 -41.03
CA ASP A 53 1.01 -6.15 -40.34
C ASP A 53 1.09 -6.32 -38.82
N GLU A 54 1.18 -7.57 -38.36
CA GLU A 54 1.42 -7.92 -36.95
C GLU A 54 2.70 -7.24 -36.46
N SER A 55 3.83 -7.50 -37.13
CA SER A 55 5.13 -6.89 -36.84
C SER A 55 5.07 -5.36 -36.80
N LYS A 56 4.34 -4.74 -37.73
CA LYS A 56 4.16 -3.27 -37.80
C LYS A 56 3.27 -2.74 -36.68
N PHE A 57 2.26 -3.50 -36.26
CA PHE A 57 1.36 -3.13 -35.18
C PHE A 57 2.02 -3.24 -33.81
N ILE A 58 2.74 -4.35 -33.55
CA ILE A 58 3.56 -4.55 -32.35
C ILE A 58 4.61 -3.44 -32.23
N ALA A 59 5.39 -3.18 -33.27
CA ALA A 59 6.40 -2.12 -33.25
C ALA A 59 5.81 -0.72 -32.96
N ARG A 60 4.58 -0.42 -33.44
CA ARG A 60 3.91 0.84 -33.09
C ARG A 60 3.44 0.86 -31.63
N ILE A 61 2.96 -0.26 -31.09
CA ILE A 61 2.58 -0.38 -29.67
C ILE A 61 3.81 -0.19 -28.77
N GLU A 62 4.94 -0.82 -29.09
CA GLU A 62 6.18 -0.68 -28.31
C GLU A 62 6.67 0.78 -28.25
N LEU A 63 6.63 1.50 -29.38
CA LEU A 63 6.97 2.93 -29.42
C LEU A 63 5.99 3.80 -28.59
N GLU A 64 4.70 3.47 -28.59
CA GLU A 64 3.72 4.18 -27.75
C GLU A 64 3.88 3.85 -26.26
N LEU A 65 4.26 2.62 -25.94
CA LEU A 65 4.55 2.15 -24.58
C LEU A 65 5.76 2.89 -24.02
N ASP A 66 6.89 2.89 -24.74
CA ASP A 66 8.13 3.57 -24.32
C ASP A 66 7.91 5.09 -24.13
N LYS A 67 7.13 5.73 -25.02
CA LYS A 67 6.71 7.13 -24.87
C LYS A 67 5.96 7.41 -23.57
N VAL A 68 4.96 6.59 -23.25
CA VAL A 68 4.16 6.70 -22.02
C VAL A 68 5.01 6.43 -20.78
N TYR A 69 5.82 5.36 -20.83
CA TYR A 69 6.72 4.96 -19.73
C TYR A 69 7.79 6.03 -19.45
N SER A 70 8.39 6.61 -20.49
CA SER A 70 9.37 7.68 -20.37
C SER A 70 8.78 8.93 -19.69
N LYS A 71 7.56 9.35 -20.07
CA LYS A 71 6.88 10.48 -19.39
C LYS A 71 6.53 10.16 -17.95
N GLN A 72 6.02 8.95 -17.67
CA GLN A 72 5.74 8.48 -16.32
C GLN A 72 7.01 8.52 -15.45
N LYS A 73 8.11 7.93 -15.92
CA LYS A 73 9.40 7.88 -15.22
C LYS A 73 9.94 9.27 -14.90
N LEU A 74 9.88 10.21 -15.85
CA LEU A 74 10.29 11.60 -15.63
C LEU A 74 9.46 12.28 -14.54
N LYS A 75 8.13 12.19 -14.60
CA LYS A 75 7.24 12.85 -13.62
C LYS A 75 7.29 12.18 -12.23
N VAL A 76 7.53 10.87 -12.14
CA VAL A 76 7.84 10.20 -10.87
C VAL A 76 9.10 10.79 -10.23
N ILE A 77 10.20 10.92 -11.00
CA ILE A 77 11.47 11.48 -10.50
C ILE A 77 11.29 12.94 -10.04
N GLU A 78 10.51 13.73 -10.79
CA GLU A 78 10.16 15.11 -10.46
C GLU A 78 9.41 15.21 -9.13
N ILE A 79 8.31 14.46 -8.99
CA ILE A 79 7.49 14.40 -7.77
C ILE A 79 8.32 13.90 -6.57
N SER A 80 9.14 12.86 -6.73
CA SER A 80 10.00 12.35 -5.65
C SER A 80 11.02 13.39 -5.19
N ARG A 81 11.54 14.25 -6.07
CA ARG A 81 12.42 15.36 -5.68
C ARG A 81 11.66 16.44 -4.92
N ARG A 82 10.45 16.80 -5.35
CA ARG A 82 9.59 17.76 -4.63
C ARG A 82 9.31 17.28 -3.21
N ILE A 83 8.83 16.04 -3.07
CA ILE A 83 8.58 15.40 -1.76
C ILE A 83 9.83 15.46 -0.87
N GLN A 84 11.03 15.14 -1.40
CA GLN A 84 12.27 15.20 -0.62
C GLN A 84 12.71 16.62 -0.22
N SER A 85 12.25 17.67 -0.90
CA SER A 85 12.47 19.07 -0.48
C SER A 85 11.52 19.41 0.66
N THR A 86 10.21 19.24 0.43
CA THR A 86 9.16 19.52 1.40
C THR A 86 9.33 18.71 2.68
N GLU A 87 9.79 17.45 2.62
CA GLU A 87 10.13 16.67 3.82
C GLU A 87 11.26 17.31 4.63
N ARG A 88 12.27 17.93 4.01
CA ARG A 88 13.34 18.62 4.75
C ARG A 88 12.82 19.90 5.40
N GLU A 89 12.01 20.65 4.68
CA GLU A 89 11.39 21.89 5.15
C GLU A 89 10.42 21.62 6.33
N VAL A 90 9.57 20.59 6.24
CA VAL A 90 8.76 20.09 7.36
C VAL A 90 9.62 19.76 8.58
N ASN A 91 10.71 19.00 8.39
CA ASN A 91 11.56 18.57 9.49
C ASN A 91 12.32 19.74 10.15
N ASP A 92 12.71 20.76 9.39
CA ASP A 92 13.33 21.98 9.92
C ASP A 92 12.34 22.80 10.75
N ILE A 93 11.12 23.04 10.23
CA ILE A 93 10.03 23.71 10.94
C ILE A 93 9.68 22.98 12.24
N VAL A 94 9.57 21.64 12.21
CA VAL A 94 9.30 20.83 13.40
C VAL A 94 10.47 20.88 14.40
N ALA A 95 11.72 20.85 13.94
CA ALA A 95 12.88 20.98 14.82
C ALA A 95 12.97 22.35 15.50
N ARG A 96 12.59 23.43 14.80
CA ARG A 96 12.50 24.79 15.36
C ARG A 96 11.36 24.91 16.39
N LEU A 97 10.23 24.23 16.18
CA LEU A 97 9.16 24.10 17.18
C LEU A 97 9.61 23.33 18.42
N ASP A 98 10.22 22.15 18.26
CA ASP A 98 10.66 21.27 19.36
C ASP A 98 11.82 21.88 20.17
N SER A 99 12.59 22.80 19.56
CA SER A 99 13.67 23.54 20.23
C SER A 99 13.16 24.60 21.24
N ARG A 100 11.84 24.82 21.34
CA ARG A 100 11.23 25.63 22.39
C ARG A 100 11.25 24.90 23.74
N GLY A 101 12.30 25.17 24.51
CA GLY A 101 12.36 24.79 25.93
C GLY A 101 11.22 25.40 26.77
N PRO A 102 10.99 24.92 28.00
CA PRO A 102 9.92 25.41 28.86
C PRO A 102 10.12 26.90 29.19
N VAL A 103 9.02 27.66 29.16
CA VAL A 103 9.00 29.12 29.39
C VAL A 103 9.70 29.47 30.71
N GLY A 104 10.73 30.32 30.61
CA GLY A 104 11.47 30.82 31.76
C GLY A 104 10.61 31.69 32.67
N ARG A 105 10.87 31.64 33.98
CA ARG A 105 10.05 32.29 35.03
C ARG A 105 9.98 33.82 34.93
N ASP A 106 10.88 34.44 34.16
CA ASP A 106 10.96 35.89 33.93
C ASP A 106 10.29 36.36 32.62
N GLY A 107 9.64 35.46 31.87
CA GLY A 107 8.78 35.83 30.74
C GLY A 107 9.48 36.29 29.46
N THR A 108 10.82 36.28 29.41
CA THR A 108 11.61 36.59 28.22
C THR A 108 12.10 35.32 27.52
N ASN A 109 11.52 35.00 26.37
CA ASN A 109 12.03 33.95 25.49
C ASN A 109 13.23 34.49 24.71
N ALA A 110 14.43 33.95 24.94
CA ALA A 110 15.63 34.33 24.18
C ALA A 110 15.59 33.91 22.69
N ASN A 111 14.60 33.09 22.29
CA ASN A 111 14.47 32.47 20.97
C ASN A 111 13.10 32.76 20.33
N GLU A 112 12.54 33.96 20.53
CA GLU A 112 11.24 34.31 19.94
C GLU A 112 11.34 34.60 18.42
N ASP A 113 12.50 35.12 17.97
CA ASP A 113 12.79 35.45 16.57
C ASP A 113 13.00 34.24 15.63
N ASP A 114 13.22 33.02 16.17
CA ASP A 114 13.43 31.78 15.39
C ASP A 114 12.17 30.89 15.34
N ALA A 115 11.03 31.42 15.78
CA ALA A 115 9.75 30.72 15.67
C ALA A 115 9.31 30.58 14.20
N PRO A 116 8.87 29.39 13.74
CA PRO A 116 8.28 29.27 12.42
C PRO A 116 7.03 30.15 12.29
N THR A 117 7.00 30.96 11.22
CA THR A 117 5.96 31.95 10.96
C THR A 117 4.72 31.31 10.31
N GLU A 118 3.58 31.97 10.42
CA GLU A 118 2.35 31.54 9.73
C GLU A 118 2.52 31.52 8.20
N GLU A 119 3.39 32.39 7.66
CA GLU A 119 3.77 32.42 6.24
C GLU A 119 4.57 31.17 5.82
N GLU A 120 5.49 30.69 6.66
CA GLU A 120 6.22 29.43 6.40
C GLU A 120 5.28 28.22 6.36
N PHE A 121 4.26 28.16 7.22
CA PHE A 121 3.24 27.10 7.15
C PHE A 121 2.34 27.23 5.91
N MET A 122 1.95 28.43 5.51
CA MET A 122 1.13 28.66 4.31
C MET A 122 1.86 28.24 3.04
N MET A 123 3.15 28.60 2.89
CA MET A 123 3.96 28.18 1.74
C MET A 123 4.10 26.65 1.68
N LEU A 124 4.35 26.01 2.83
CA LEU A 124 4.47 24.55 2.92
C LEU A 124 3.16 23.82 2.57
N GLU A 125 2.01 24.38 2.96
CA GLU A 125 0.70 23.86 2.59
C GLU A 125 0.43 24.02 1.08
N GLU A 126 0.81 25.14 0.47
CA GLU A 126 0.71 25.34 -0.98
C GLU A 126 1.55 24.32 -1.76
N ASP A 127 2.83 24.12 -1.37
CA ASP A 127 3.71 23.13 -1.99
C ASP A 127 3.18 21.70 -1.85
N LEU A 128 2.64 21.33 -0.69
CA LEU A 128 2.03 20.01 -0.49
C LEU A 128 0.77 19.81 -1.34
N ASN A 129 -0.03 20.87 -1.52
CA ASN A 129 -1.21 20.85 -2.39
C ASN A 129 -0.81 20.70 -3.87
N GLU A 130 0.23 21.39 -4.33
CA GLU A 130 0.76 21.22 -5.68
C GLU A 130 1.31 19.81 -5.92
N ILE A 131 2.11 19.26 -5.00
CA ILE A 131 2.59 17.87 -5.05
C ILE A 131 1.42 16.90 -5.13
N THR A 132 0.36 17.15 -4.37
CA THR A 132 -0.87 16.35 -4.38
C THR A 132 -1.60 16.44 -5.72
N ALA A 133 -1.66 17.62 -6.35
CA ALA A 133 -2.20 17.78 -7.70
C ALA A 133 -1.38 17.00 -8.74
N ASP A 134 -0.05 17.13 -8.70
CA ASP A 134 0.88 16.41 -9.58
C ASP A 134 0.75 14.88 -9.49
N VAL A 135 0.63 14.34 -8.27
CA VAL A 135 0.40 12.90 -8.02
C VAL A 135 -0.94 12.45 -8.62
N ASN A 136 -2.00 13.23 -8.42
CA ASN A 136 -3.32 12.91 -8.98
C ASN A 136 -3.32 12.94 -10.51
N ASP A 137 -2.62 13.89 -11.12
CA ASP A 137 -2.55 14.04 -12.58
C ASP A 137 -1.67 12.97 -13.24
N LEU A 138 -0.58 12.57 -12.59
CA LEU A 138 0.19 11.39 -12.99
C LEU A 138 -0.64 10.09 -12.89
N ALA A 139 -1.46 9.94 -11.84
CA ALA A 139 -2.35 8.79 -11.70
C ALA A 139 -3.42 8.73 -12.80
N LYS A 140 -4.08 9.87 -13.10
CA LYS A 140 -5.03 9.99 -14.23
C LYS A 140 -4.35 9.66 -15.57
N PHE A 141 -3.15 10.20 -15.81
CA PHE A 141 -2.38 9.97 -17.03
C PHE A 141 -2.18 8.48 -17.29
N VAL A 142 -1.64 7.72 -16.32
CA VAL A 142 -1.38 6.30 -16.55
C VAL A 142 -2.66 5.46 -16.54
N GLN A 143 -3.65 5.75 -15.71
CA GLN A 143 -4.92 5.02 -15.74
C GLN A 143 -5.60 5.09 -17.13
N LEU A 144 -5.60 6.27 -17.75
CA LEU A 144 -6.14 6.46 -19.10
C LEU A 144 -5.31 5.74 -20.16
N ASN A 145 -3.98 5.80 -20.08
CA ASN A 145 -3.08 5.11 -21.01
C ASN A 145 -3.20 3.58 -20.89
N TYR A 146 -3.12 3.03 -19.68
CA TYR A 146 -3.33 1.61 -19.38
C TYR A 146 -4.66 1.10 -19.95
N THR A 147 -5.74 1.86 -19.71
CA THR A 147 -7.07 1.54 -20.26
C THR A 147 -7.07 1.56 -21.80
N GLY A 148 -6.28 2.45 -22.42
CA GLY A 148 -6.10 2.52 -23.87
C GLY A 148 -5.36 1.32 -24.44
N PHE A 149 -4.23 0.92 -23.84
CA PHE A 149 -3.50 -0.28 -24.24
C PHE A 149 -4.34 -1.54 -24.05
N GLN A 150 -5.00 -1.71 -22.90
CA GLN A 150 -5.88 -2.85 -22.67
C GLN A 150 -7.03 -2.91 -23.70
N LYS A 151 -7.60 -1.76 -24.11
CA LYS A 151 -8.67 -1.69 -25.11
C LYS A 151 -8.18 -1.89 -26.55
N ILE A 152 -6.94 -1.53 -26.89
CA ILE A 152 -6.41 -1.76 -28.23
C ILE A 152 -5.97 -3.23 -28.40
N ILE A 153 -5.33 -3.83 -27.39
CA ILE A 153 -4.97 -5.25 -27.36
C ILE A 153 -6.23 -6.13 -27.41
N LYS A 154 -7.22 -5.90 -26.53
CA LYS A 154 -8.51 -6.63 -26.60
C LYS A 154 -9.25 -6.49 -27.94
N LYS A 155 -9.03 -5.40 -28.69
CA LYS A 155 -9.59 -5.22 -30.04
C LYS A 155 -8.77 -5.97 -31.09
N HIS A 156 -7.47 -6.14 -30.86
CA HIS A 156 -6.56 -6.90 -31.69
C HIS A 156 -6.92 -8.38 -31.62
N ASP A 157 -6.94 -8.95 -30.41
CA ASP A 157 -7.19 -10.37 -30.14
C ASP A 157 -8.63 -10.82 -30.48
N ALA A 158 -9.55 -9.86 -30.62
CA ALA A 158 -10.89 -10.11 -31.13
C ALA A 158 -10.92 -10.43 -32.64
N LYS A 159 -9.80 -10.32 -33.37
CA LYS A 159 -9.66 -10.80 -34.75
C LYS A 159 -9.23 -12.29 -34.74
N PRO A 160 -9.87 -13.19 -35.52
CA PRO A 160 -9.85 -14.61 -35.17
C PRO A 160 -8.56 -15.42 -35.46
N PHE A 161 -7.47 -14.79 -35.94
CA PHE A 161 -6.39 -15.52 -36.64
C PHE A 161 -5.04 -15.60 -35.93
N PHE A 162 -4.70 -14.65 -35.06
CA PHE A 162 -3.48 -14.71 -34.23
C PHE A 162 -3.92 -14.71 -32.77
N LYS A 163 -4.09 -15.93 -32.23
CA LYS A 163 -4.60 -16.18 -30.90
C LYS A 163 -3.50 -16.69 -29.97
N ASP A 164 -2.34 -16.05 -30.06
CA ASP A 164 -1.26 -16.25 -29.10
C ASP A 164 -1.67 -15.65 -27.74
N ASN A 165 -1.20 -16.29 -26.67
CA ASN A 165 -1.72 -16.04 -25.34
C ASN A 165 -1.07 -14.82 -24.69
N TYR A 166 -1.46 -13.62 -25.14
CA TYR A 166 -0.93 -12.32 -24.73
C TYR A 166 -1.07 -12.00 -23.23
N ASP A 167 -1.63 -12.89 -22.40
CA ASP A 167 -1.56 -12.80 -20.93
C ASP A 167 -0.11 -12.59 -20.42
N SER A 168 0.88 -13.21 -21.08
CA SER A 168 2.32 -12.94 -20.82
C SER A 168 2.64 -11.45 -20.89
N ASP A 169 2.23 -10.81 -21.98
CA ASP A 169 2.63 -9.44 -22.29
C ASP A 169 1.72 -8.45 -21.58
N ILE A 170 0.44 -8.76 -21.37
CA ILE A 170 -0.47 -8.05 -20.45
C ILE A 170 0.10 -8.05 -19.02
N VAL A 171 0.76 -9.12 -18.57
CA VAL A 171 1.45 -9.17 -17.27
C VAL A 171 2.79 -8.41 -17.27
N LYS A 172 3.55 -8.38 -18.37
CA LYS A 172 4.73 -7.48 -18.50
C LYS A 172 4.30 -6.01 -18.48
N LEU A 173 3.24 -5.69 -19.21
CA LEU A 173 2.60 -4.38 -19.29
C LEU A 173 2.06 -3.95 -17.92
N SER A 174 1.37 -4.84 -17.17
CA SER A 174 0.89 -4.51 -15.83
C SER A 174 2.04 -4.23 -14.87
N LYS A 175 3.15 -4.99 -14.94
CA LYS A 175 4.37 -4.75 -14.16
C LYS A 175 5.07 -3.43 -14.51
N LEU A 176 5.03 -3.00 -15.78
CA LEU A 176 5.59 -1.72 -16.22
C LEU A 176 4.75 -0.52 -15.74
N TRP A 177 3.44 -0.68 -15.64
CA TRP A 177 2.50 0.36 -15.20
C TRP A 177 2.16 0.34 -13.70
N ASP A 178 2.81 -0.49 -12.89
CA ASP A 178 2.40 -0.72 -11.52
C ASP A 178 2.84 0.39 -10.52
N ILE A 179 3.63 1.37 -10.99
CA ILE A 179 4.28 2.44 -10.21
C ILE A 179 3.32 3.59 -9.81
N HIS A 180 2.09 3.29 -9.35
CA HIS A 180 1.06 4.31 -9.05
C HIS A 180 0.76 4.62 -7.60
N LEU A 181 1.51 4.04 -6.67
CA LEU A 181 1.56 4.51 -5.29
C LEU A 181 3.04 4.52 -4.89
N PRO A 182 3.58 5.64 -4.36
CA PRO A 182 4.95 5.66 -3.86
C PRO A 182 5.09 4.67 -2.72
N VAL A 183 6.13 3.82 -2.79
CA VAL A 183 6.40 2.82 -1.77
C VAL A 183 6.70 3.50 -0.45
N LEU A 184 5.94 3.18 0.60
CA LEU A 184 6.28 3.64 1.94
C LEU A 184 7.50 2.84 2.46
N VAL A 185 8.69 3.32 2.11
CA VAL A 185 9.96 2.75 2.59
C VAL A 185 10.15 3.13 4.05
N PHE A 186 10.07 2.14 4.95
CA PHE A 186 10.11 2.34 6.40
C PHE A 186 11.46 2.87 6.94
N ASN A 187 12.52 2.82 6.14
CA ASN A 187 13.84 3.36 6.47
C ASN A 187 14.54 3.79 5.18
N THR A 188 14.61 5.10 4.93
CA THR A 188 15.21 5.71 3.72
C THR A 188 16.74 5.64 3.70
N ASN A 189 17.39 5.26 4.80
CA ASN A 189 18.86 5.23 4.95
C ASN A 189 19.50 3.87 4.59
N LYS A 190 18.74 2.92 4.07
CA LYS A 190 19.20 1.56 3.71
C LYS A 190 18.71 1.21 2.30
N GLU A 191 19.53 0.54 1.49
CA GLU A 191 19.06 -0.08 0.26
C GLU A 191 17.97 -1.12 0.56
N PHE A 192 16.96 -1.20 -0.31
CA PHE A 192 15.82 -2.08 -0.15
C PHE A 192 16.22 -3.57 -0.25
N ASP A 193 16.04 -4.34 0.83
CA ASP A 193 16.04 -5.80 0.79
C ASP A 193 14.58 -6.30 0.70
N ALA A 194 14.31 -7.30 -0.13
CA ALA A 194 13.00 -7.95 -0.22
C ALA A 194 12.48 -8.42 1.16
N LYS A 195 13.39 -8.80 2.07
CA LYS A 195 13.09 -9.16 3.46
C LYS A 195 12.42 -8.04 4.24
N ASP A 196 12.73 -6.77 3.97
CA ASP A 196 12.20 -5.62 4.72
C ASP A 196 10.66 -5.48 4.56
N SER A 197 10.09 -6.08 3.51
CA SER A 197 8.64 -6.15 3.28
C SER A 197 7.92 -7.27 4.06
N ALA A 198 8.67 -8.21 4.64
CA ALA A 198 8.12 -9.37 5.34
C ALA A 198 7.49 -8.97 6.68
N ILE A 199 6.27 -9.46 6.93
CA ILE A 199 5.65 -9.43 8.24
C ILE A 199 5.30 -10.84 8.66
N THR A 200 5.89 -11.28 9.77
CA THR A 200 5.49 -12.52 10.43
C THR A 200 4.70 -12.18 11.68
N SER A 201 3.68 -12.99 12.00
CA SER A 201 3.01 -12.93 13.29
C SER A 201 2.66 -14.34 13.77
N ILE A 202 3.03 -14.64 15.01
CA ILE A 202 2.74 -15.89 15.70
C ILE A 202 1.58 -15.62 16.65
N TYR A 203 0.43 -16.21 16.36
CA TYR A 203 -0.75 -16.18 17.21
C TYR A 203 -0.63 -17.24 18.30
N TYR A 204 -1.04 -16.82 19.50
CA TYR A 204 -1.12 -17.67 20.68
C TYR A 204 -2.58 -18.06 20.90
N ASP A 205 -2.81 -19.28 21.37
CA ASP A 205 -4.12 -19.78 21.81
C ASP A 205 -3.92 -21.03 22.71
N ASN A 206 -4.98 -21.52 23.34
CA ASN A 206 -4.97 -22.82 24.01
C ASN A 206 -5.27 -23.94 22.99
N PRO A 207 -4.44 -25.00 22.87
CA PRO A 207 -4.60 -26.03 21.83
C PRO A 207 -5.74 -27.03 22.11
N GLU A 208 -6.29 -27.04 23.32
CA GLU A 208 -7.44 -27.88 23.70
C GLU A 208 -8.77 -27.11 23.59
N LYS A 209 -8.75 -25.79 23.89
CA LYS A 209 -9.95 -24.96 24.05
C LYS A 209 -10.20 -23.98 22.91
N PHE A 210 -9.15 -23.52 22.22
CA PHE A 210 -9.23 -22.48 21.19
C PHE A 210 -10.01 -21.25 21.65
N ASP A 211 -9.85 -20.83 22.91
CA ASP A 211 -10.69 -19.83 23.56
C ASP A 211 -10.45 -18.41 23.02
N LEU A 212 -9.23 -18.08 22.56
CA LEU A 212 -9.00 -16.84 21.83
C LEU A 212 -9.63 -16.90 20.43
N TYR A 213 -9.44 -18.00 19.68
CA TYR A 213 -10.08 -18.20 18.38
C TYR A 213 -11.62 -18.14 18.46
N GLU A 214 -12.25 -18.88 19.36
CA GLU A 214 -13.69 -18.89 19.53
C GLU A 214 -14.22 -17.51 19.95
N GLY A 215 -13.59 -16.84 20.91
CA GLY A 215 -13.98 -15.50 21.34
C GLY A 215 -13.90 -14.49 20.19
N ARG A 216 -12.85 -14.57 19.37
CA ARG A 216 -12.68 -13.72 18.17
C ARG A 216 -13.64 -14.06 17.04
N LEU A 217 -14.02 -15.33 16.89
CA LEU A 217 -14.99 -15.80 15.89
C LEU A 217 -16.43 -15.40 16.26
N LYS A 218 -16.78 -15.55 17.54
CA LYS A 218 -18.09 -15.22 18.12
C LYS A 218 -18.24 -13.72 18.46
N LYS A 219 -17.14 -12.95 18.42
CA LYS A 219 -17.04 -11.53 18.78
C LYS A 219 -17.50 -11.22 20.21
N THR A 220 -17.22 -12.09 21.17
CA THR A 220 -17.64 -11.84 22.55
C THR A 220 -16.99 -10.56 23.09
N GLU A 221 -17.73 -9.78 23.87
CA GLU A 221 -17.19 -8.59 24.56
C GLU A 221 -15.89 -8.94 25.31
N GLY A 222 -14.85 -8.13 25.10
CA GLY A 222 -13.52 -8.36 25.67
C GLY A 222 -12.66 -9.41 24.96
N ALA A 223 -13.11 -10.04 23.85
CA ALA A 223 -12.36 -11.10 23.17
C ALA A 223 -10.94 -10.66 22.73
N GLU A 224 -9.93 -11.26 23.38
CA GLU A 224 -8.52 -10.97 23.10
C GLU A 224 -8.01 -11.71 21.86
N ALA A 225 -6.98 -11.17 21.22
CA ALA A 225 -6.11 -11.87 20.28
C ALA A 225 -4.67 -11.47 20.58
N ILE A 226 -3.87 -12.42 21.04
CA ILE A 226 -2.46 -12.24 21.40
C ILE A 226 -1.59 -12.75 20.25
N ARG A 227 -0.63 -11.93 19.81
CA ARG A 227 0.32 -12.33 18.77
C ARG A 227 1.68 -11.65 18.89
N LEU A 228 2.73 -12.38 18.55
CA LEU A 228 4.10 -11.86 18.48
C LEU A 228 4.45 -11.55 17.04
N ARG A 229 4.82 -10.31 16.76
CA ARG A 229 5.08 -9.78 15.42
C ARG A 229 6.50 -9.26 15.30
N TRP A 230 7.15 -9.58 14.20
CA TRP A 230 8.33 -8.86 13.73
C TRP A 230 8.15 -8.44 12.28
N TYR A 231 9.01 -7.52 11.87
CA TYR A 231 9.12 -6.98 10.52
C TYR A 231 10.52 -7.31 10.03
N GLY A 232 10.72 -7.52 8.73
CA GLY A 232 12.04 -7.88 8.21
C GLY A 232 12.33 -9.39 8.25
N GLY A 233 13.61 -9.73 8.08
CA GLY A 233 14.11 -11.10 8.07
C GLY A 233 14.25 -11.74 9.46
N MET A 234 15.08 -12.79 9.52
CA MET A 234 15.42 -13.50 10.77
C MET A 234 16.51 -12.79 11.59
N ASP A 235 17.11 -11.74 11.03
CA ASP A 235 18.07 -10.82 11.63
C ASP A 235 17.42 -9.76 12.55
N THR A 236 16.08 -9.67 12.57
CA THR A 236 15.35 -8.72 13.41
C THR A 236 15.37 -9.11 14.89
N GLU A 237 16.16 -8.39 15.69
CA GLU A 237 16.18 -8.58 17.16
C GLU A 237 14.90 -8.10 17.88
N THR A 238 14.10 -7.21 17.29
CA THR A 238 12.98 -6.54 18.00
C THR A 238 11.64 -7.20 17.68
N ILE A 239 11.02 -7.79 18.71
CA ILE A 239 9.72 -8.43 18.64
C ILE A 239 8.67 -7.53 19.31
N PHE A 240 7.55 -7.33 18.62
CA PHE A 240 6.37 -6.66 19.15
C PHE A 240 5.39 -7.69 19.71
N VAL A 241 5.12 -7.61 21.00
CA VAL A 241 4.05 -8.37 21.64
C VAL A 241 2.77 -7.54 21.47
N GLU A 242 1.87 -7.96 20.59
CA GLU A 242 0.62 -7.25 20.29
C GLU A 242 -0.57 -7.97 20.92
N ARG A 243 -1.47 -7.19 21.54
CA ARG A 243 -2.81 -7.63 21.96
C ARG A 243 -3.87 -6.77 21.27
N LYS A 244 -4.85 -7.42 20.67
CA LYS A 244 -6.14 -6.79 20.29
C LYS A 244 -7.21 -7.22 21.27
N THR A 245 -8.06 -6.32 21.72
CA THR A 245 -9.23 -6.61 22.56
C THR A 245 -10.47 -6.14 21.80
N HIS A 246 -11.44 -7.04 21.59
CA HIS A 246 -12.73 -6.66 21.01
C HIS A 246 -13.54 -5.85 22.02
N ARG A 247 -14.25 -4.85 21.51
CA ARG A 247 -15.32 -4.13 22.20
C ARG A 247 -16.54 -4.16 21.31
N GLU A 248 -17.66 -4.56 21.87
CA GLU A 248 -18.98 -4.60 21.23
C GLU A 248 -19.55 -3.18 21.08
N ASP A 249 -20.25 -2.91 19.97
CA ASP A 249 -20.74 -1.57 19.63
C ASP A 249 -21.66 -0.95 20.70
N TRP A 250 -22.40 -1.78 21.46
CA TRP A 250 -23.30 -1.32 22.53
C TRP A 250 -22.56 -0.73 23.74
N THR A 251 -21.27 -1.02 23.92
CA THR A 251 -20.44 -0.47 25.00
C THR A 251 -20.06 1.00 24.75
N GLY A 252 -20.11 1.45 23.50
CA GLY A 252 -19.57 2.74 23.07
C GLY A 252 -18.04 2.82 23.03
N GLU A 253 -17.32 1.79 23.49
CA GLU A 253 -15.87 1.71 23.43
C GLU A 253 -15.41 1.15 22.07
N LYS A 254 -14.29 1.65 21.53
CA LYS A 254 -13.67 1.09 20.32
C LYS A 254 -12.77 -0.08 20.67
N SER A 255 -12.81 -1.14 19.86
CA SER A 255 -11.85 -2.26 19.94
C SER A 255 -10.40 -1.75 19.97
N VAL A 256 -9.65 -2.10 21.01
CA VAL A 256 -8.31 -1.55 21.27
C VAL A 256 -7.23 -2.46 20.70
N LYS A 257 -6.19 -1.87 20.10
CA LYS A 257 -4.93 -2.54 19.80
C LYS A 257 -3.81 -1.92 20.63
N ALA A 258 -3.19 -2.71 21.51
CA ALA A 258 -2.03 -2.32 22.29
C ALA A 258 -0.83 -3.19 21.93
N ARG A 259 0.39 -2.68 22.08
CA ARG A 259 1.63 -3.44 21.89
C ARG A 259 2.79 -2.84 22.67
N PHE A 260 3.70 -3.67 23.14
CA PHE A 260 5.03 -3.26 23.60
C PHE A 260 6.11 -3.96 22.76
N ALA A 261 7.35 -3.48 22.83
CA ALA A 261 8.49 -4.03 22.11
C ALA A 261 9.51 -4.63 23.08
N MET A 262 10.09 -5.77 22.71
CA MET A 262 11.15 -6.45 23.48
C MET A 262 12.18 -7.10 22.55
N LYS A 263 13.34 -7.47 23.08
CA LYS A 263 14.35 -8.23 22.31
C LYS A 263 13.97 -9.72 22.26
N GLU A 264 14.18 -10.33 21.10
CA GLU A 264 13.93 -11.75 20.80
C GLU A 264 14.46 -12.67 21.92
N LYS A 265 15.72 -12.50 22.32
CA LYS A 265 16.36 -13.31 23.37
C LYS A 265 15.66 -13.34 24.74
N PHE A 266 14.75 -12.40 25.00
CA PHE A 266 13.97 -12.32 26.23
C PHE A 266 12.55 -12.91 26.09
N VAL A 267 12.08 -13.16 24.88
CA VAL A 267 10.71 -13.63 24.59
C VAL A 267 10.41 -14.95 25.29
N ASN A 268 11.31 -15.93 25.16
CA ASN A 268 11.08 -17.27 25.71
C ASN A 268 11.00 -17.28 27.25
N SER A 269 11.89 -16.54 27.93
CA SER A 269 11.87 -16.40 29.39
C SER A 269 10.65 -15.61 29.88
N TYR A 270 10.25 -14.58 29.14
CA TYR A 270 9.03 -13.81 29.45
C TYR A 270 7.77 -14.67 29.30
N MET A 271 7.64 -15.45 28.23
CA MET A 271 6.45 -16.30 28.02
C MET A 271 6.34 -17.45 29.02
N LYS A 272 7.45 -17.89 29.62
CA LYS A 272 7.47 -18.89 30.70
C LYS A 272 7.23 -18.32 32.09
N GLY A 273 7.33 -16.99 32.26
CA GLY A 273 7.30 -16.34 33.57
C GLY A 273 8.66 -16.24 34.28
N ASP A 274 9.73 -16.80 33.69
CA ASP A 274 11.10 -16.72 34.22
C ASP A 274 11.63 -15.27 34.26
N LEU A 275 11.14 -14.42 33.35
CA LEU A 275 11.48 -12.99 33.27
C LEU A 275 10.22 -12.14 33.53
N LEU A 276 10.25 -11.38 34.62
CA LEU A 276 9.14 -10.50 35.01
C LEU A 276 9.11 -9.20 34.18
N PRO A 277 7.92 -8.63 33.92
CA PRO A 277 7.75 -7.37 33.20
C PRO A 277 8.59 -6.20 33.75
N GLU A 278 8.66 -6.06 35.07
CA GLU A 278 9.44 -5.04 35.76
C GLU A 278 10.91 -5.01 35.28
N ALA A 279 11.53 -6.18 35.14
CA ALA A 279 12.92 -6.32 34.71
C ALA A 279 13.12 -6.00 33.21
N ILE A 280 12.08 -6.16 32.38
CA ILE A 280 12.11 -5.77 30.97
C ILE A 280 12.14 -4.24 30.83
N PHE A 281 11.37 -3.53 31.65
CA PHE A 281 11.22 -2.07 31.57
C PHE A 281 12.19 -1.29 32.46
N GLU A 282 12.86 -1.92 33.43
CA GLU A 282 13.87 -1.28 34.28
C GLU A 282 14.94 -0.53 33.46
N LYS A 283 15.45 -1.14 32.39
CA LYS A 283 16.39 -0.47 31.48
C LYS A 283 15.76 0.74 30.78
N ALA A 284 14.52 0.62 30.29
CA ALA A 284 13.84 1.73 29.62
C ALA A 284 13.62 2.92 30.57
N ARG A 285 13.34 2.66 31.85
CA ARG A 285 13.26 3.68 32.91
C ARG A 285 14.60 4.37 33.14
N LYS A 286 15.71 3.61 33.19
CA LYS A 286 17.08 4.14 33.36
C LYS A 286 17.59 4.91 32.14
N ASP A 287 17.25 4.47 30.92
CA ASP A 287 17.69 5.10 29.67
C ASP A 287 17.03 6.48 29.43
N GLY A 288 15.91 6.79 30.09
CA GLY A 288 15.24 8.12 30.06
C GLY A 288 14.59 8.53 28.73
N LYS A 289 14.74 7.72 27.66
CA LYS A 289 14.31 8.05 26.28
C LYS A 289 12.79 8.02 26.03
N LYS A 290 12.01 7.43 26.94
CA LYS A 290 10.54 7.37 26.86
C LYS A 290 9.93 8.09 28.06
N PRO A 291 8.79 8.79 27.92
CA PRO A 291 8.05 9.32 29.06
C PRO A 291 7.64 8.21 30.03
N ALA A 292 7.79 8.42 31.33
CA ALA A 292 7.52 7.41 32.36
C ALA A 292 6.13 6.78 32.22
N LYS A 293 5.09 7.59 31.97
CA LYS A 293 3.71 7.13 31.73
C LYS A 293 3.58 6.09 30.61
N VAL A 294 4.34 6.23 29.52
CA VAL A 294 4.34 5.26 28.40
C VAL A 294 4.98 3.95 28.83
N ILE A 295 6.02 4.02 29.67
CA ILE A 295 6.68 2.83 30.23
C ILE A 295 5.74 2.12 31.22
N ASP A 296 5.00 2.86 32.04
CA ASP A 296 3.99 2.32 32.96
C ASP A 296 2.84 1.62 32.20
N GLU A 297 2.41 2.18 31.06
CA GLU A 297 1.42 1.58 30.17
C GLU A 297 1.93 0.33 29.43
N ASP A 298 3.17 0.37 28.91
CA ASP A 298 3.85 -0.79 28.32
C ASP A 298 4.03 -1.93 29.36
N GLU A 299 4.43 -1.60 30.60
CA GLU A 299 4.63 -2.56 31.70
C GLU A 299 3.31 -3.18 32.16
N ARG A 300 2.24 -2.38 32.30
CA ARG A 300 0.91 -2.89 32.63
C ARG A 300 0.42 -3.88 31.57
N LEU A 301 0.58 -3.54 30.29
CA LEU A 301 0.23 -4.44 29.18
C LEU A 301 1.02 -5.75 29.22
N ALA A 302 2.32 -5.70 29.52
CA ALA A 302 3.14 -6.90 29.66
C ALA A 302 2.68 -7.78 30.84
N LYS A 303 2.32 -7.19 32.00
CA LYS A 303 1.75 -7.93 33.14
C LYS A 303 0.46 -8.65 32.76
N GLU A 304 -0.47 -7.95 32.09
CA GLU A 304 -1.73 -8.53 31.63
C GLU A 304 -1.53 -9.66 30.62
N VAL A 305 -0.65 -9.48 29.62
CA VAL A 305 -0.37 -10.50 28.60
C VAL A 305 0.31 -11.73 29.21
N GLN A 306 1.34 -11.55 30.05
CA GLN A 306 2.03 -12.67 30.71
C GLN A 306 1.07 -13.45 31.61
N TYR A 307 0.24 -12.76 32.40
CA TYR A 307 -0.80 -13.41 33.21
C TYR A 307 -1.79 -14.19 32.34
N SER A 308 -2.26 -13.62 31.23
CA SER A 308 -3.21 -14.27 30.32
C SER A 308 -2.60 -15.55 29.71
N VAL A 309 -1.35 -15.49 29.24
CA VAL A 309 -0.61 -16.64 28.68
C VAL A 309 -0.42 -17.75 29.70
N LEU A 310 0.07 -17.44 30.90
CA LEU A 310 0.37 -18.43 31.93
C LEU A 310 -0.89 -19.06 32.53
N LYS A 311 -1.94 -18.26 32.77
CA LYS A 311 -3.19 -18.72 33.39
C LYS A 311 -4.02 -19.64 32.49
N HIS A 312 -4.12 -19.29 31.21
CA HIS A 312 -4.95 -20.02 30.26
C HIS A 312 -4.16 -21.06 29.45
N GLY A 313 -2.83 -21.14 29.64
CA GLY A 313 -1.97 -22.12 28.98
C GLY A 313 -1.80 -21.86 27.48
N TYR A 314 -1.71 -20.58 27.09
CA TYR A 314 -1.60 -20.23 25.68
C TYR A 314 -0.20 -20.56 25.13
N VAL A 315 -0.15 -21.20 23.97
CA VAL A 315 1.08 -21.57 23.28
C VAL A 315 1.08 -21.01 21.85
N PRO A 316 2.25 -20.88 21.19
CA PRO A 316 2.33 -20.62 19.76
C PRO A 316 1.54 -21.66 18.97
N LEU A 317 0.50 -21.23 18.23
CA LEU A 317 -0.40 -22.15 17.52
C LEU A 317 -0.45 -21.90 16.00
N CYS A 318 -0.52 -20.63 15.57
CA CYS A 318 -0.63 -20.30 14.15
C CYS A 318 0.36 -19.21 13.73
N ARG A 319 1.12 -19.45 12.66
CA ARG A 319 1.99 -18.45 12.02
C ARG A 319 1.27 -17.85 10.81
N SER A 320 0.89 -16.57 10.89
CA SER A 320 0.60 -15.79 9.69
C SER A 320 1.91 -15.20 9.15
N PHE A 321 2.30 -15.58 7.94
CA PHE A 321 3.37 -14.91 7.19
C PHE A 321 2.78 -14.23 5.96
N TYR A 322 3.14 -12.97 5.74
CA TYR A 322 2.77 -12.26 4.52
C TYR A 322 3.75 -11.12 4.26
N ASN A 323 4.09 -10.89 2.99
CA ASN A 323 4.80 -9.68 2.60
C ASN A 323 3.79 -8.53 2.53
N ARG A 324 3.94 -7.52 3.40
CA ARG A 324 3.04 -6.36 3.42
C ARG A 324 3.61 -5.27 2.51
N THR A 325 3.31 -5.42 1.25
CA THR A 325 3.58 -4.40 0.25
C THR A 325 2.56 -3.27 0.36
N ALA A 326 2.92 -2.17 1.04
CA ALA A 326 2.29 -0.88 0.75
C ALA A 326 2.86 -0.36 -0.59
N PHE A 327 2.45 -1.02 -1.70
CA PHE A 327 2.86 -0.84 -3.11
C PHE A 327 4.29 -0.30 -3.29
N GLN A 328 5.39 -1.02 -3.59
CA GLN A 328 5.69 -2.27 -4.32
C GLN A 328 7.06 -2.83 -3.83
N LEU A 329 7.56 -4.07 -4.05
CA LEU A 329 7.03 -5.41 -4.37
C LEU A 329 8.10 -6.47 -3.91
N PRO A 330 7.75 -7.72 -3.50
CA PRO A 330 8.71 -8.65 -2.88
C PRO A 330 9.26 -9.77 -3.79
N ALA A 331 10.41 -10.32 -3.41
CA ALA A 331 10.95 -11.60 -3.89
C ALA A 331 10.90 -12.69 -2.79
N ASP A 332 10.91 -13.96 -3.22
CA ASP A 332 10.41 -15.12 -2.46
C ASP A 332 11.43 -15.78 -1.50
N ALA A 333 10.94 -16.34 -0.39
CA ALA A 333 11.71 -17.12 0.58
C ALA A 333 10.94 -18.39 0.97
N ARG A 334 11.57 -19.56 0.78
CA ARG A 334 10.88 -20.87 0.78
C ARG A 334 10.80 -21.50 2.17
N LEU A 335 9.68 -22.16 2.44
CA LEU A 335 9.47 -23.09 3.57
C LEU A 335 9.07 -24.48 3.01
N PRO A 336 9.18 -25.57 3.80
CA PRO A 336 8.78 -26.91 3.38
C PRO A 336 7.29 -26.97 2.99
N PRO A 337 6.92 -27.65 1.88
CA PRO A 337 5.52 -27.68 1.40
C PRO A 337 4.49 -28.27 2.38
N GLU A 338 4.90 -29.22 3.21
CA GLU A 338 4.06 -30.02 4.11
C GLU A 338 3.39 -29.21 5.23
N ASP A 339 3.99 -28.07 5.64
CA ASP A 339 3.51 -27.22 6.75
C ASP A 339 2.80 -25.93 6.27
N VAL A 340 2.51 -25.80 4.96
CA VAL A 340 2.12 -24.51 4.35
C VAL A 340 0.78 -24.56 3.62
N GLU A 341 -0.28 -24.08 4.30
CA GLU A 341 -1.54 -23.73 3.64
C GLU A 341 -1.41 -22.39 2.90
N ARG A 342 -1.42 -22.41 1.56
CA ARG A 342 -1.35 -21.21 0.73
C ARG A 342 -2.75 -20.65 0.48
N PHE A 343 -3.10 -19.55 1.15
CA PHE A 343 -4.35 -18.84 0.88
C PHE A 343 -4.40 -18.36 -0.58
N PRO A 344 -5.41 -18.74 -1.39
CA PRO A 344 -5.38 -18.57 -2.85
C PRO A 344 -5.70 -17.15 -3.34
N TYR A 345 -5.84 -16.17 -2.43
CA TYR A 345 -6.25 -14.80 -2.74
C TYR A 345 -5.31 -13.77 -2.09
N ALA A 346 -5.11 -12.63 -2.74
CA ALA A 346 -4.51 -11.46 -2.11
C ALA A 346 -5.58 -10.66 -1.35
N ILE A 347 -5.23 -10.11 -0.18
CA ILE A 347 -6.13 -9.29 0.64
C ILE A 347 -5.80 -7.80 0.41
N LEU A 348 -6.77 -7.04 -0.07
CA LEU A 348 -6.70 -5.58 -0.17
C LEU A 348 -7.52 -4.94 0.95
N GLU A 349 -6.83 -4.39 1.96
CA GLU A 349 -7.45 -3.62 3.05
C GLU A 349 -7.56 -2.14 2.65
N VAL A 350 -8.77 -1.62 2.42
CA VAL A 350 -9.02 -0.20 2.13
C VAL A 350 -9.54 0.50 3.38
N LYS A 351 -8.79 1.49 3.88
CA LYS A 351 -9.22 2.33 5.00
C LYS A 351 -9.63 3.70 4.49
N LEU A 352 -10.88 4.05 4.75
CA LEU A 352 -11.46 5.35 4.43
C LEU A 352 -11.69 6.09 5.73
N GLN A 353 -11.16 7.30 5.84
CA GLN A 353 -11.47 8.23 6.93
C GLN A 353 -11.99 9.50 6.27
N THR A 354 -13.31 9.65 6.25
CA THR A 354 -14.01 10.82 5.72
C THR A 354 -14.46 11.73 6.85
N GLN A 355 -14.45 13.05 6.60
CA GLN A 355 -15.06 14.00 7.52
C GLN A 355 -16.59 13.84 7.53
N ALA A 356 -17.24 14.21 8.63
CA ALA A 356 -18.69 14.13 8.75
C ALA A 356 -19.37 15.02 7.68
N GLY A 357 -20.22 14.43 6.85
CA GLY A 357 -20.89 15.12 5.74
C GLY A 357 -20.14 15.10 4.39
N GLN A 358 -18.92 14.54 4.32
CA GLN A 358 -18.24 14.31 3.03
C GLN A 358 -18.42 12.86 2.55
N GLU A 359 -18.72 12.68 1.26
CA GLU A 359 -18.71 11.36 0.64
C GLU A 359 -17.27 10.84 0.45
N PRO A 360 -17.03 9.52 0.57
CA PRO A 360 -15.73 8.95 0.23
C PRO A 360 -15.37 9.19 -1.24
N PRO A 361 -14.08 9.41 -1.57
CA PRO A 361 -13.66 9.67 -2.95
C PRO A 361 -14.15 8.59 -3.90
N SER A 362 -14.82 8.99 -4.98
CA SER A 362 -15.46 8.09 -5.94
C SER A 362 -14.50 7.04 -6.52
N TRP A 363 -13.24 7.40 -6.74
CA TRP A 363 -12.20 6.47 -7.18
C TRP A 363 -11.95 5.31 -6.21
N GLY A 364 -12.11 5.52 -4.90
CA GLY A 364 -11.97 4.46 -3.89
C GLY A 364 -13.15 3.49 -3.91
N MET A 365 -14.36 4.01 -4.08
CA MET A 365 -15.58 3.22 -4.29
C MET A 365 -15.49 2.41 -5.59
N ASP A 366 -15.09 3.05 -6.69
CA ASP A 366 -15.03 2.41 -8.02
C ASP A 366 -13.92 1.37 -8.12
N ARG A 367 -12.76 1.58 -7.50
CA ARG A 367 -11.67 0.58 -7.46
C ARG A 367 -12.08 -0.67 -6.67
N THR A 368 -12.85 -0.49 -5.60
CA THR A 368 -13.42 -1.59 -4.79
C THR A 368 -14.46 -2.40 -5.58
N ARG A 369 -15.18 -1.75 -6.52
CA ARG A 369 -16.17 -2.40 -7.42
C ARG A 369 -15.57 -3.00 -8.69
N ALA A 370 -14.44 -2.46 -9.18
CA ALA A 370 -13.84 -2.83 -10.46
C ALA A 370 -12.82 -3.98 -10.37
N LEU A 371 -12.19 -4.17 -9.22
CA LEU A 371 -11.53 -5.44 -8.90
C LEU A 371 -12.59 -6.52 -8.73
N ILE A 372 -12.28 -7.78 -9.10
CA ILE A 372 -13.09 -8.95 -8.69
C ILE A 372 -12.78 -9.25 -7.21
N ALA A 373 -13.00 -8.26 -6.36
CA ALA A 373 -12.96 -8.38 -4.93
C ALA A 373 -14.28 -9.03 -4.51
N TYR A 374 -14.22 -10.29 -4.09
CA TYR A 374 -15.30 -10.84 -3.28
C TYR A 374 -15.35 -10.02 -1.99
N ALA A 375 -16.31 -9.11 -1.90
CA ALA A 375 -16.54 -8.26 -0.74
C ALA A 375 -16.97 -9.12 0.46
N ARG A 376 -15.99 -9.72 1.12
CA ARG A 376 -16.13 -10.24 2.47
C ARG A 376 -16.03 -9.03 3.41
N PRO A 377 -17.09 -8.68 4.17
CA PRO A 377 -16.88 -7.77 5.28
C PRO A 377 -15.81 -8.39 6.19
N GLU A 378 -14.90 -7.58 6.75
CA GLU A 378 -14.22 -8.02 7.97
C GLU A 378 -15.31 -8.44 8.96
N ILE A 379 -15.11 -9.58 9.62
CA ILE A 379 -15.96 -10.02 10.72
C ILE A 379 -15.61 -9.10 11.91
N ARG A 380 -16.16 -7.87 11.86
CA ARG A 380 -15.81 -6.70 12.67
C ARG A 380 -15.99 -6.93 14.17
#